data_AF-A0A917SJF8-F1
#
_entry.id   AF-A0A917SJF8-F1
#
_cell.length_a   1.000
_cell.length_b   1.000
_cell.length_c   1.000
_cell.angle_alpha   90.00
_cell.angle_beta   90.00
_cell.angle_gamma   90.00
#
_symmetry.space_group_name_H-M   'P 1'
#
loop_
_entity.id
_entity.type
_entity.pdbx_description
1 polymer ?
#
loop_
_entity_poly.entity_id
_entity_poly.type
_entity_poly.pdbx_seq_one_letter_code
_entity_poly.pdbx_strand_id
1 'polypeptide(L)'
;MWKEAAFPLAVMLALAGCSGDGTNPFSDDSDPDSGEETTGITVPAEVAGNVSAMRYDATAQTLTVTGVSLDKVPFQAVYTREAARDVDYGGYQVFMAQDDALDRHATALVLQSDGTAVTGRVRAGVAATPGPRNRYLAGGYFERDGDFDPPAVTATSGMVSYAGRYAGLTNAGVRDYGEGILLEPDPSTPDELLPARAAQTTGDVFINADFADNRVEGNIYNRRFVPTNAALPSIVLVASEIDADGTFAGRVEYDLRQSNGAYAGLDDTEIGNYAGIFGGRDASAVGGVVALNQFDGEDALGFETEQEHGVFVIGKCGTAGASASVCNDVK
;
A
#
# COMPACT_ATOMS: atom_id res chain seq x y z
N MET A 1 52.81 38.37 39.55
CA MET A 1 51.48 39.01 39.69
C MET A 1 50.43 37.93 39.49
N TRP A 2 49.62 37.68 40.52
CA TRP A 2 48.32 36.97 40.54
C TRP A 2 48.32 35.48 40.16
N LYS A 3 47.50 34.59 40.73
CA LYS A 3 46.74 34.42 41.99
C LYS A 3 46.24 32.96 41.87
N GLU A 4 46.13 32.25 42.98
CA GLU A 4 45.58 30.89 43.04
C GLU A 4 44.11 30.82 42.59
N ALA A 5 43.68 29.67 42.08
CA ALA A 5 42.33 29.14 42.29
C ALA A 5 42.29 27.63 41.99
N ALA A 6 41.52 26.91 42.81
CA ALA A 6 41.53 25.47 42.99
C ALA A 6 40.17 24.84 42.61
N PHE A 7 40.20 23.50 42.41
CA PHE A 7 39.07 22.53 42.52
C PHE A 7 37.92 22.63 41.47
N PRO A 8 37.05 21.61 41.29
CA PRO A 8 37.22 20.15 41.24
C PRO A 8 36.32 19.44 40.17
N LEU A 9 36.26 18.11 40.28
CA LEU A 9 35.08 17.24 40.10
C LEU A 9 34.97 16.43 38.80
N ALA A 10 35.06 15.12 39.01
CA ALA A 10 34.87 14.03 38.08
C ALA A 10 33.41 13.84 37.68
N VAL A 11 33.15 13.32 36.48
CA VAL A 11 32.14 12.27 36.21
C VAL A 11 32.59 11.47 34.99
N MET A 12 32.67 10.14 35.14
CA MET A 12 32.81 9.20 34.03
C MET A 12 31.49 9.16 33.24
N LEU A 13 31.50 9.52 31.95
CA LEU A 13 30.44 9.10 31.04
C LEU A 13 30.76 7.69 30.53
N ALA A 14 29.91 6.74 30.91
CA ALA A 14 29.82 5.45 30.28
C ALA A 14 29.37 5.64 28.82
N LEU A 15 30.18 5.12 27.88
CA LEU A 15 29.69 4.82 26.53
C LEU A 15 28.78 3.60 26.64
N ALA A 16 27.47 3.83 26.54
CA ALA A 16 26.49 2.81 26.19
C ALA A 16 25.77 3.26 24.92
N GLY A 17 25.49 2.30 24.03
CA GLY A 17 25.23 2.44 22.60
C GLY A 17 24.24 3.53 22.19
N CYS A 18 24.61 4.24 21.13
CA CYS A 18 23.66 4.99 20.31
C CYS A 18 22.92 3.99 19.42
N SER A 19 21.68 3.68 19.79
CA SER A 19 20.71 2.96 18.97
C SER A 19 19.51 3.88 18.73
N GLY A 20 19.36 4.32 17.48
CA GLY A 20 18.08 4.64 16.82
C GLY A 20 17.16 5.65 17.50
N ASP A 21 17.37 6.93 17.23
CA ASP A 21 16.41 7.99 17.56
C ASP A 21 15.36 8.08 16.42
N GLY A 22 14.46 7.10 16.36
CA GLY A 22 13.25 7.13 15.53
C GLY A 22 12.06 7.55 16.38
N THR A 23 11.78 8.85 16.45
CA THR A 23 10.65 9.41 17.22
C THR A 23 9.32 8.89 16.69
N ASN A 24 8.51 8.30 17.58
CA ASN A 24 7.16 7.82 17.29
C ASN A 24 6.19 9.01 17.11
N PRO A 25 5.58 9.24 15.93
CA PRO A 25 4.78 10.44 15.59
C PRO A 25 3.27 10.31 15.84
N PHE A 26 2.85 9.66 16.93
CA PHE A 26 1.42 9.53 17.29
C PHE A 26 1.10 9.99 18.73
N SER A 27 1.87 10.90 19.30
CA SER A 27 1.54 11.54 20.58
C SER A 27 1.00 12.96 20.36
N ASP A 28 -0.27 13.18 20.71
CA ASP A 28 -0.74 14.53 21.06
C ASP A 28 0.04 14.98 22.31
N ASP A 29 0.70 16.13 22.21
CA ASP A 29 1.54 16.70 23.26
C ASP A 29 0.76 16.95 24.56
N SER A 30 1.01 16.14 25.59
CA SER A 30 1.14 16.57 27.00
C SER A 30 1.69 15.47 27.95
N ASP A 31 3.02 15.46 28.15
CA ASP A 31 3.81 14.99 29.33
C ASP A 31 3.61 13.54 29.89
N PRO A 32 4.56 12.95 30.65
CA PRO A 32 5.07 11.62 30.34
C PRO A 32 4.84 10.63 31.48
N ASP A 33 3.98 9.63 31.29
CA ASP A 33 4.14 8.38 32.04
C ASP A 33 3.55 7.20 31.29
N SER A 34 4.42 6.22 31.05
CA SER A 34 4.19 4.80 30.74
C SER A 34 2.91 4.41 29.98
N GLY A 35 2.99 4.42 28.64
CA GLY A 35 2.08 3.71 27.74
C GLY A 35 2.87 2.90 26.71
N GLU A 36 2.51 1.64 26.54
CA GLU A 36 3.23 0.61 25.78
C GLU A 36 3.62 1.02 24.34
N GLU A 37 4.84 0.64 23.96
CA GLU A 37 5.32 0.62 22.58
C GLU A 37 4.44 -0.31 21.74
N THR A 38 3.88 0.15 20.62
CA THR A 38 3.37 -0.77 19.60
C THR A 38 4.58 -1.43 18.92
N THR A 39 4.82 -2.70 19.24
CA THR A 39 5.90 -3.49 18.67
C THR A 39 5.65 -3.81 17.18
N GLY A 40 6.48 -3.27 16.28
CA GLY A 40 7.23 -4.12 15.33
C GLY A 40 6.63 -4.55 13.97
N ILE A 41 5.56 -3.97 13.44
CA ILE A 41 5.08 -4.34 12.08
C ILE A 41 6.10 -3.89 11.02
N THR A 42 6.67 -4.85 10.28
CA THR A 42 7.63 -4.60 9.19
C THR A 42 7.02 -5.00 7.85
N VAL A 43 6.98 -4.07 6.90
CA VAL A 43 6.52 -4.37 5.53
C VAL A 43 7.64 -5.10 4.76
N PRO A 44 7.37 -6.28 4.17
CA PRO A 44 8.38 -7.01 3.40
C PRO A 44 8.94 -6.19 2.23
N ALA A 45 10.24 -6.31 1.97
CA ALA A 45 10.95 -5.51 0.98
C ALA A 45 10.38 -5.68 -0.45
N GLU A 46 9.85 -6.87 -0.73
CA GLU A 46 9.27 -7.26 -2.01
C GLU A 46 8.03 -6.44 -2.39
N VAL A 47 7.26 -5.96 -1.40
CA VAL A 47 6.08 -5.10 -1.62
C VAL A 47 6.30 -3.65 -1.16
N ALA A 48 7.25 -3.44 -0.25
CA ALA A 48 7.67 -2.10 0.17
C ALA A 48 8.30 -1.32 -0.98
N GLY A 49 9.07 -2.00 -1.84
CA GLY A 49 9.73 -1.39 -2.99
C GLY A 49 10.63 -0.22 -2.55
N ASN A 50 10.33 0.98 -3.05
CA ASN A 50 11.02 2.21 -2.65
C ASN A 50 10.36 2.91 -1.46
N VAL A 51 9.14 2.56 -1.08
CA VAL A 51 8.45 3.20 0.05
C VAL A 51 8.98 2.61 1.36
N SER A 52 9.44 3.47 2.27
CA SER A 52 9.87 3.06 3.60
C SER A 52 8.83 3.38 4.68
N ALA A 53 8.00 4.42 4.47
CA ALA A 53 6.90 4.75 5.36
C ALA A 53 5.83 5.59 4.65
N MET A 54 4.59 5.47 5.10
CA MET A 54 3.49 6.37 4.76
C MET A 54 2.80 6.84 6.03
N ARG A 55 2.49 8.14 6.13
CA ARG A 55 1.70 8.71 7.24
C ARG A 55 0.53 9.51 6.70
N TYR A 56 -0.66 9.01 6.98
CA TYR A 56 -1.90 9.62 6.57
C TYR A 56 -2.49 10.45 7.73
N ASP A 57 -2.69 11.74 7.49
CA ASP A 57 -3.43 12.62 8.39
C ASP A 57 -4.84 12.83 7.87
N ALA A 58 -5.80 12.15 8.50
CA ALA A 58 -7.20 12.24 8.14
C ALA A 58 -7.85 13.59 8.47
N THR A 59 -7.26 14.39 9.35
CA THR A 59 -7.79 15.72 9.71
C THR A 59 -7.27 16.76 8.72
N ALA A 60 -5.96 16.78 8.49
CA ALA A 60 -5.32 17.70 7.57
C ALA A 60 -5.51 17.32 6.09
N GLN A 61 -5.94 16.09 5.82
CA GLN A 61 -6.10 15.55 4.45
C GLN A 61 -4.77 15.61 3.69
N THR A 62 -3.70 15.17 4.36
CA THR A 62 -2.34 15.10 3.82
C THR A 62 -1.80 13.69 3.94
N LEU A 63 -0.93 13.35 3.00
CA LEU A 63 -0.16 12.11 3.03
C LEU A 63 1.32 12.46 2.98
N THR A 64 2.05 11.98 3.98
CA THR A 64 3.50 12.00 3.99
C THR A 64 4.02 10.67 3.48
N VAL A 65 4.87 10.71 2.45
CA VAL A 65 5.55 9.53 1.89
C VAL A 65 7.06 9.67 2.12
N THR A 66 7.69 8.59 2.59
CA THR A 66 9.13 8.49 2.81
C THR A 66 9.68 7.32 2.00
N GLY A 67 10.88 7.48 1.43
CA GLY A 67 11.58 6.40 0.71
C GLY A 67 11.56 6.55 -0.81
N VAL A 68 10.48 7.11 -1.37
CA VAL A 68 10.42 7.43 -2.80
C VAL A 68 11.36 8.60 -3.04
N SER A 69 12.34 8.41 -3.93
CA SER A 69 13.26 9.48 -4.31
C SER A 69 12.77 10.23 -5.54
N LEU A 70 13.24 11.47 -5.72
CA LEU A 70 12.89 12.32 -6.87
C LEU A 70 11.37 12.53 -7.01
N ASP A 71 10.68 12.72 -5.88
CA ASP A 71 9.24 12.97 -5.81
C ASP A 71 8.94 14.38 -5.26
N LYS A 72 9.71 14.86 -4.28
CA LYS A 72 9.74 16.23 -3.74
C LYS A 72 10.99 16.46 -2.87
N VAL A 73 11.23 17.70 -2.44
CA VAL A 73 12.30 18.04 -1.48
C VAL A 73 11.68 18.50 -0.16
N PRO A 74 12.10 17.98 1.02
CA PRO A 74 13.10 16.93 1.29
C PRO A 74 12.58 15.48 1.06
N PHE A 75 13.42 14.44 1.29
CA PHE A 75 13.13 12.98 1.13
C PHE A 75 11.81 12.47 1.76
N GLN A 76 11.19 13.31 2.59
CA GLN A 76 9.83 13.18 3.06
C GLN A 76 8.95 14.14 2.26
N ALA A 77 8.15 13.61 1.34
CA ALA A 77 7.27 14.41 0.51
C ALA A 77 5.85 14.46 1.10
N VAL A 78 5.28 15.67 1.14
CA VAL A 78 3.86 15.86 1.47
C VAL A 78 3.07 15.99 0.17
N TYR A 79 2.17 15.05 -0.06
CA TYR A 79 1.28 15.04 -1.21
C TYR A 79 -0.07 15.67 -0.83
N THR A 80 -0.71 16.28 -1.82
CA THR A 80 -2.00 16.97 -1.65
C THR A 80 -3.14 16.06 -2.11
N ARG A 81 -4.25 16.04 -1.36
CA ARG A 81 -5.41 15.23 -1.71
C ARG A 81 -6.15 15.81 -2.92
N GLU A 82 -6.45 14.94 -3.88
CA GLU A 82 -7.23 15.22 -5.08
C GLU A 82 -8.61 14.57 -4.97
N ALA A 83 -9.43 15.05 -4.01
CA ALA A 83 -10.68 14.38 -3.61
C ALA A 83 -11.70 14.18 -4.76
N ALA A 84 -11.63 15.00 -5.81
CA ALA A 84 -12.47 14.83 -7.00
C ALA A 84 -12.19 13.51 -7.76
N ARG A 85 -11.03 12.90 -7.52
CA ARG A 85 -10.55 11.69 -8.21
C ARG A 85 -10.78 10.41 -7.42
N ASP A 86 -11.15 10.48 -6.15
CA ASP A 86 -11.36 9.28 -5.31
C ASP A 86 -12.34 8.27 -5.93
N VAL A 87 -13.34 8.77 -6.68
CA VAL A 87 -14.31 7.94 -7.41
C VAL A 87 -13.67 7.13 -8.54
N ASP A 88 -12.65 7.65 -9.20
CA ASP A 88 -11.92 6.98 -10.28
C ASP A 88 -11.06 5.84 -9.72
N TYR A 89 -10.69 5.92 -8.45
CA TYR A 89 -9.85 4.95 -7.75
C TYR A 89 -10.65 4.05 -6.80
N GLY A 90 -11.92 3.80 -7.08
CA GLY A 90 -12.71 2.82 -6.32
C GLY A 90 -12.94 3.20 -4.85
N GLY A 91 -12.91 4.49 -4.53
CA GLY A 91 -13.09 5.02 -3.17
C GLY A 91 -11.80 5.21 -2.38
N TYR A 92 -10.64 4.91 -2.98
CA TYR A 92 -9.35 5.25 -2.40
C TYR A 92 -9.14 6.75 -2.41
N GLN A 93 -8.51 7.27 -1.36
CA GLN A 93 -8.10 8.66 -1.36
C GLN A 93 -6.86 8.84 -2.22
N VAL A 94 -6.95 9.78 -3.14
CA VAL A 94 -5.89 10.03 -4.12
C VAL A 94 -5.07 11.23 -3.70
N PHE A 95 -3.76 11.05 -3.70
CA PHE A 95 -2.79 12.09 -3.41
C PHE A 95 -1.80 12.24 -4.56
N MET A 96 -1.49 13.47 -4.92
CA MET A 96 -0.60 13.76 -6.03
C MET A 96 0.45 14.81 -5.66
N ALA A 97 1.58 14.76 -6.37
CA ALA A 97 2.60 15.78 -6.30
C ALA A 97 3.36 15.87 -7.62
N GLN A 98 3.63 17.10 -8.05
CA GLN A 98 4.54 17.44 -9.13
C GLN A 98 5.02 18.88 -8.89
N ASP A 99 6.33 19.11 -8.82
CA ASP A 99 6.90 20.43 -8.49
C ASP A 99 6.94 21.36 -9.70
N ASP A 100 7.45 20.87 -10.84
CA ASP A 100 7.36 21.54 -12.14
C ASP A 100 6.96 20.59 -13.28
N ALA A 101 6.70 21.15 -14.47
CA ALA A 101 6.19 20.39 -15.61
C ALA A 101 7.16 19.35 -16.20
N LEU A 102 8.44 19.36 -15.81
CA LEU A 102 9.47 18.40 -16.23
C LEU A 102 9.87 17.42 -15.12
N ASP A 103 9.41 17.69 -13.90
CA ASP A 103 9.58 16.82 -12.75
C ASP A 103 8.65 15.61 -12.81
N ARG A 104 9.04 14.58 -12.03
CA ARG A 104 8.32 13.32 -11.93
C ARG A 104 6.96 13.59 -11.28
N HIS A 105 5.92 13.02 -11.85
CA HIS A 105 4.61 13.03 -11.21
C HIS A 105 4.51 11.86 -10.23
N ALA A 106 4.15 12.15 -8.99
CA ALA A 106 3.86 11.18 -7.96
C ALA A 106 2.35 11.01 -7.78
N THR A 107 1.93 9.76 -7.64
CA THR A 107 0.56 9.40 -7.28
C THR A 107 0.62 8.43 -6.11
N ALA A 108 -0.22 8.66 -5.12
CA ALA A 108 -0.43 7.72 -4.02
C ALA A 108 -1.91 7.47 -3.79
N LEU A 109 -2.22 6.23 -3.43
CA LEU A 109 -3.55 5.75 -3.08
C LEU A 109 -3.51 5.29 -1.63
N VAL A 110 -4.45 5.75 -0.82
CA VAL A 110 -4.56 5.33 0.59
C VAL A 110 -6.01 5.04 0.93
N LEU A 111 -6.22 4.00 1.71
CA LEU A 111 -7.51 3.75 2.35
C LEU A 111 -7.30 3.32 3.81
N GLN A 112 -8.27 3.66 4.64
CA GLN A 112 -8.34 3.25 6.04
C GLN A 112 -9.64 2.49 6.24
N SER A 113 -9.61 1.39 6.99
CA SER A 113 -10.81 0.61 7.29
C SER A 113 -11.82 1.42 8.11
N ASP A 114 -13.09 1.25 7.79
CA ASP A 114 -14.22 1.78 8.55
C ASP A 114 -14.34 1.08 9.92
N GLY A 115 -14.98 1.75 10.87
CA GLY A 115 -15.19 1.24 12.23
C GLY A 115 -15.37 2.37 13.23
N THR A 116 -16.12 2.13 14.31
CA THR A 116 -16.28 3.10 15.42
C THR A 116 -15.33 2.82 16.59
N ALA A 117 -14.65 1.66 16.58
CA ALA A 117 -13.54 1.39 17.47
C ALA A 117 -12.38 2.32 17.07
N VAL A 118 -11.87 3.09 18.03
CA VAL A 118 -10.70 3.95 17.83
C VAL A 118 -9.44 3.10 17.64
N THR A 119 -9.44 1.87 18.17
CA THR A 119 -8.34 0.90 18.06
C THR A 119 -8.62 -0.15 16.99
N GLY A 120 -7.56 -0.68 16.38
CA GLY A 120 -7.63 -1.77 15.41
C GLY A 120 -7.77 -1.34 13.94
N ARG A 121 -7.84 -0.06 13.60
CA ARG A 121 -7.99 0.34 12.19
C ARG A 121 -6.80 -0.12 11.37
N VAL A 122 -7.07 -0.65 10.19
CA VAL A 122 -6.03 -0.98 9.21
C VAL A 122 -5.93 0.16 8.21
N ARG A 123 -4.70 0.51 7.84
CA ARG A 123 -4.38 1.41 6.74
C ARG A 123 -3.48 0.69 5.77
N ALA A 124 -3.71 0.90 4.48
CA ALA A 124 -2.77 0.49 3.46
C ALA A 124 -2.74 1.52 2.34
N GLY A 125 -1.60 1.63 1.68
CA GLY A 125 -1.42 2.52 0.56
C GLY A 125 -0.27 2.11 -0.34
N VAL A 126 -0.30 2.66 -1.56
CA VAL A 126 0.77 2.54 -2.55
C VAL A 126 1.10 3.91 -3.10
N ALA A 127 2.37 4.12 -3.43
CA ALA A 127 2.83 5.32 -4.12
C ALA A 127 3.65 4.88 -5.33
N ALA A 128 3.49 5.61 -6.42
CA ALA A 128 4.21 5.35 -7.64
C ALA A 128 4.54 6.64 -8.38
N THR A 129 5.65 6.56 -9.08
CA THR A 129 6.14 7.59 -9.98
C THR A 129 6.70 6.86 -11.21
N PRO A 130 6.05 6.94 -12.38
CA PRO A 130 6.55 6.29 -13.58
C PRO A 130 7.45 7.23 -14.36
N GLY A 131 8.77 6.99 -14.32
CA GLY A 131 9.69 7.81 -15.11
C GLY A 131 9.56 9.32 -14.85
N PRO A 132 9.95 10.21 -15.80
CA PRO A 132 10.70 9.87 -17.00
C PRO A 132 12.10 9.37 -16.62
N ARG A 133 12.82 8.72 -17.55
CA ARG A 133 14.21 8.20 -17.40
C ARG A 133 14.33 6.75 -16.91
N ASN A 134 13.49 5.86 -17.44
CA ASN A 134 13.65 4.39 -17.36
C ASN A 134 13.64 3.80 -15.93
N ARG A 135 13.09 4.55 -14.97
CA ARG A 135 12.97 4.12 -13.58
C ARG A 135 11.54 4.32 -13.10
N TYR A 136 10.94 3.20 -12.74
CA TYR A 136 9.73 3.15 -11.95
C TYR A 136 10.15 3.15 -10.49
N LEU A 137 9.69 4.16 -9.74
CA LEU A 137 9.89 4.20 -8.31
C LEU A 137 8.53 4.07 -7.66
N ALA A 138 8.33 2.97 -6.94
CA ALA A 138 7.04 2.63 -6.37
C ALA A 138 7.20 1.69 -5.18
N GLY A 139 6.12 1.55 -4.42
CA GLY A 139 6.09 0.75 -3.23
C GLY A 139 4.75 0.87 -2.53
N GLY A 140 4.52 0.01 -1.54
CA GLY A 140 3.40 0.15 -0.65
C GLY A 140 3.76 0.06 0.82
N TYR A 141 2.78 0.37 1.64
CA TYR A 141 2.89 0.34 3.09
C TYR A 141 1.55 -0.07 3.68
N PHE A 142 1.57 -0.77 4.81
CA PHE A 142 0.39 -1.07 5.60
C PHE A 142 0.72 -1.03 7.09
N GLU A 143 -0.29 -0.72 7.89
CA GLU A 143 -0.20 -0.68 9.35
C GLU A 143 -1.56 -0.93 9.99
N ARG A 144 -1.53 -1.20 11.30
CA ARG A 144 -2.71 -1.29 12.16
C ARG A 144 -2.47 -0.51 13.45
N ASP A 145 -3.51 0.14 13.95
CA ASP A 145 -3.51 0.68 15.32
C ASP A 145 -3.78 -0.45 16.33
N GLY A 146 -2.93 -0.59 17.35
CA GLY A 146 -3.13 -1.58 18.42
C GLY A 146 -2.92 -3.04 17.98
N ASP A 147 -3.26 -3.93 18.90
CA ASP A 147 -2.91 -5.35 18.79
C ASP A 147 -3.77 -6.12 17.79
N PHE A 148 -3.25 -7.28 17.39
CA PHE A 148 -3.99 -8.25 16.61
C PHE A 148 -5.07 -8.90 17.49
N ASP A 149 -6.32 -8.86 17.01
CA ASP A 149 -7.47 -9.46 17.69
C ASP A 149 -8.16 -10.45 16.74
N PRO A 150 -7.68 -11.71 16.62
CA PRO A 150 -8.28 -12.72 15.76
C PRO A 150 -9.63 -13.18 16.31
N PRO A 151 -10.56 -13.66 15.46
CA PRO A 151 -11.81 -14.25 15.92
C PRO A 151 -11.55 -15.48 16.80
N ALA A 152 -12.46 -15.74 17.73
CA ALA A 152 -12.44 -16.98 18.50
C ALA A 152 -12.56 -18.22 17.59
N VAL A 153 -11.58 -19.11 17.68
CA VAL A 153 -11.53 -20.35 16.89
C VAL A 153 -12.05 -21.54 17.68
N THR A 154 -12.70 -22.47 16.98
CA THR A 154 -13.17 -23.75 17.52
C THR A 154 -12.86 -24.85 16.50
N ALA A 155 -13.14 -26.11 16.83
CA ALA A 155 -12.97 -27.22 15.88
C ALA A 155 -13.83 -27.08 14.60
N THR A 156 -14.80 -26.16 14.57
CA THR A 156 -15.69 -25.93 13.42
C THR A 156 -15.81 -24.45 13.04
N SER A 157 -14.93 -23.57 13.54
CA SER A 157 -14.94 -22.14 13.24
C SER A 157 -13.53 -21.59 13.14
N GLY A 158 -13.32 -20.58 12.28
CA GLY A 158 -11.99 -20.01 12.04
C GLY A 158 -11.85 -19.49 10.62
N MET A 159 -12.63 -20.02 9.68
CA MET A 159 -12.71 -19.51 8.32
C MET A 159 -13.48 -18.19 8.25
N VAL A 160 -12.87 -17.18 7.66
CA VAL A 160 -13.43 -15.84 7.47
C VAL A 160 -13.14 -15.37 6.05
N SER A 161 -14.17 -14.83 5.39
CA SER A 161 -14.03 -14.24 4.06
C SER A 161 -14.09 -12.71 4.11
N TYR A 162 -13.28 -12.07 3.26
CA TYR A 162 -13.21 -10.62 3.07
C TYR A 162 -13.34 -10.32 1.59
N ALA A 163 -14.01 -9.23 1.24
CA ALA A 163 -14.10 -8.82 -0.16
C ALA A 163 -14.28 -7.32 -0.33
N GLY A 164 -13.78 -6.80 -1.44
CA GLY A 164 -13.87 -5.38 -1.76
C GLY A 164 -13.16 -5.02 -3.05
N ARG A 165 -12.77 -3.75 -3.16
CA ARG A 165 -12.08 -3.21 -4.32
C ARG A 165 -10.57 -3.33 -4.19
N TYR A 166 -9.92 -3.44 -5.33
CA TYR A 166 -8.48 -3.36 -5.51
C TYR A 166 -8.16 -2.19 -6.43
N ALA A 167 -7.08 -1.47 -6.14
CA ALA A 167 -6.54 -0.43 -6.98
C ALA A 167 -5.02 -0.55 -7.09
N GLY A 168 -4.47 -0.31 -8.27
CA GLY A 168 -3.03 -0.35 -8.50
C GLY A 168 -2.52 0.81 -9.35
N LEU A 169 -1.22 1.02 -9.27
CA LEU A 169 -0.46 2.02 -10.02
C LEU A 169 0.65 1.30 -10.77
N THR A 170 0.84 1.62 -12.05
CA THR A 170 1.76 0.90 -12.93
C THR A 170 2.91 1.78 -13.41
N ASN A 171 3.93 1.13 -13.98
CA ASN A 171 5.00 1.82 -14.70
C ASN A 171 4.61 2.23 -16.14
N ALA A 172 3.44 1.81 -16.64
CA ALA A 172 2.89 2.30 -17.90
C ALA A 172 2.46 3.76 -17.74
N GLY A 173 3.31 4.68 -18.20
CA GLY A 173 3.09 6.12 -18.05
C GLY A 173 1.96 6.63 -18.95
N VAL A 174 1.08 7.46 -18.40
CA VAL A 174 0.06 8.21 -19.17
C VAL A 174 0.50 9.66 -19.31
N ARG A 175 0.39 10.21 -20.53
CA ARG A 175 0.69 11.61 -20.87
C ARG A 175 -0.61 12.35 -21.26
N ASP A 176 -1.46 12.59 -20.28
CA ASP A 176 -2.74 13.29 -20.43
C ASP A 176 -2.64 14.74 -19.93
N TYR A 177 -1.72 15.51 -20.52
CA TYR A 177 -1.63 16.96 -20.30
C TYR A 177 -2.98 17.63 -20.62
N GLY A 178 -3.41 18.56 -19.77
CA GLY A 178 -4.66 19.31 -19.95
C GLY A 178 -5.85 18.82 -19.12
N GLU A 179 -5.79 17.63 -18.52
CA GLU A 179 -6.82 17.11 -17.58
C GLU A 179 -6.60 17.56 -16.12
N GLY A 180 -5.64 18.47 -15.90
CA GLY A 180 -5.28 18.99 -14.58
C GLY A 180 -4.59 17.99 -13.65
N ILE A 181 -4.11 16.85 -14.17
CA ILE A 181 -3.32 15.86 -13.41
C ILE A 181 -1.84 16.16 -13.55
N LEU A 182 -1.37 16.26 -14.80
CA LEU A 182 0.01 16.59 -15.13
C LEU A 182 0.12 18.09 -15.42
N LEU A 183 1.14 18.71 -14.85
CA LEU A 183 1.56 20.06 -15.22
C LEU A 183 2.00 20.06 -16.69
N GLU A 184 1.54 21.07 -17.44
CA GLU A 184 1.77 21.16 -18.88
C GLU A 184 3.15 21.75 -19.19
N PRO A 185 4.03 21.02 -19.90
CA PRO A 185 5.34 21.53 -20.29
C PRO A 185 5.24 22.44 -21.52
N ASP A 186 6.33 23.14 -21.84
CA ASP A 186 6.39 23.95 -23.07
C ASP A 186 6.18 23.04 -24.31
N PRO A 187 5.36 23.44 -25.31
CA PRO A 187 5.10 22.62 -26.49
C PRO A 187 6.34 22.27 -27.33
N SER A 188 7.45 23.00 -27.16
CA SER A 188 8.74 22.72 -27.80
C SER A 188 9.66 21.82 -26.98
N THR A 189 9.22 21.37 -25.79
CA THR A 189 9.95 20.43 -24.94
C THR A 189 10.15 19.11 -25.70
N PRO A 190 11.41 18.62 -25.82
CA PRO A 190 11.68 17.31 -26.40
C PRO A 190 10.95 16.16 -25.69
N ASP A 191 10.45 15.19 -26.45
CA ASP A 191 9.63 14.07 -25.95
C ASP A 191 10.33 13.22 -24.88
N GLU A 192 11.66 13.16 -24.91
CA GLU A 192 12.47 12.41 -23.94
C GLU A 192 12.49 13.05 -22.55
N LEU A 193 12.13 14.33 -22.44
CA LEU A 193 12.06 15.08 -21.19
C LEU A 193 10.66 15.08 -20.58
N LEU A 194 9.64 14.69 -21.35
CA LEU A 194 8.25 14.73 -20.95
C LEU A 194 7.94 13.68 -19.86
N PRO A 195 7.48 14.10 -18.66
CA PRO A 195 7.08 13.17 -17.60
C PRO A 195 5.75 12.48 -17.92
N ALA A 196 5.41 11.48 -17.13
CA ALA A 196 4.13 10.79 -17.19
C ALA A 196 3.60 10.56 -15.77
N ARG A 197 2.29 10.37 -15.64
CA ARG A 197 1.68 9.87 -14.40
C ARG A 197 1.50 8.36 -14.48
N ALA A 198 1.29 7.71 -13.33
CA ALA A 198 0.99 6.27 -13.30
C ALA A 198 -0.35 6.00 -13.99
N ALA A 199 -0.37 5.02 -14.91
CA ALA A 199 -1.63 4.38 -15.27
C ALA A 199 -2.12 3.55 -14.09
N GLN A 200 -3.43 3.39 -14.03
CA GLN A 200 -4.11 2.74 -12.93
C GLN A 200 -4.55 1.34 -13.34
N THR A 201 -4.55 0.42 -12.38
CA THR A 201 -5.35 -0.81 -12.47
C THR A 201 -6.50 -0.75 -11.45
N THR A 202 -7.61 -1.38 -11.81
CA THR A 202 -8.74 -1.61 -10.89
C THR A 202 -9.04 -3.09 -10.86
N GLY A 203 -9.69 -3.55 -9.79
CA GLY A 203 -10.20 -4.91 -9.70
C GLY A 203 -11.08 -5.12 -8.48
N ASP A 204 -11.49 -6.37 -8.31
CA ASP A 204 -12.14 -6.87 -7.11
C ASP A 204 -11.19 -7.84 -6.41
N VAL A 205 -11.18 -7.82 -5.09
CA VAL A 205 -10.37 -8.73 -4.27
C VAL A 205 -11.28 -9.57 -3.38
N PHE A 206 -10.92 -10.84 -3.23
CA PHE A 206 -11.53 -11.77 -2.29
C PHE A 206 -10.43 -12.50 -1.53
N ILE A 207 -10.51 -12.51 -0.20
CA ILE A 207 -9.55 -13.17 0.68
C ILE A 207 -10.31 -14.14 1.60
N ASN A 208 -9.78 -15.34 1.74
CA ASN A 208 -10.14 -16.28 2.79
C ASN A 208 -9.00 -16.36 3.79
N ALA A 209 -9.34 -16.27 5.08
CA ALA A 209 -8.43 -16.48 6.18
C ALA A 209 -8.98 -17.62 7.05
N ASP A 210 -8.19 -18.64 7.27
CA ASP A 210 -8.44 -19.66 8.28
C ASP A 210 -7.58 -19.34 9.51
N PHE A 211 -8.22 -18.77 10.55
CA PHE A 211 -7.55 -18.46 11.81
C PHE A 211 -7.35 -19.71 12.70
N ALA A 212 -7.99 -20.84 12.39
CA ALA A 212 -7.73 -22.10 13.09
C ALA A 212 -6.44 -22.75 12.57
N ASP A 213 -6.18 -22.64 11.27
CA ASP A 213 -4.98 -23.16 10.61
C ASP A 213 -3.89 -22.10 10.38
N ASN A 214 -4.15 -20.83 10.72
CA ASN A 214 -3.30 -19.67 10.45
C ASN A 214 -2.85 -19.58 8.98
N ARG A 215 -3.82 -19.67 8.07
CA ARG A 215 -3.59 -19.60 6.62
C ARG A 215 -4.43 -18.53 5.96
N VAL A 216 -3.89 -17.89 4.94
CA VAL A 216 -4.61 -16.90 4.12
C VAL A 216 -4.35 -17.16 2.65
N GLU A 217 -5.39 -17.05 1.83
CA GLU A 217 -5.33 -17.13 0.36
C GLU A 217 -6.35 -16.19 -0.26
N GLY A 218 -6.28 -15.95 -1.56
CA GLY A 218 -7.27 -15.13 -2.23
C GLY A 218 -7.10 -14.99 -3.72
N ASN A 219 -7.92 -14.12 -4.31
CA ASN A 219 -7.89 -13.79 -5.73
C ASN A 219 -8.07 -12.28 -5.90
N ILE A 220 -7.44 -11.73 -6.94
CA ILE A 220 -7.77 -10.41 -7.48
C ILE A 220 -8.23 -10.61 -8.92
N TYR A 221 -9.47 -10.23 -9.20
CA TYR A 221 -10.17 -10.56 -10.42
C TYR A 221 -10.95 -9.36 -10.95
N ASN A 222 -11.59 -9.53 -12.12
CA ASN A 222 -12.22 -8.43 -12.87
C ASN A 222 -11.25 -7.25 -13.09
N ARG A 223 -9.96 -7.56 -13.23
CA ARG A 223 -8.92 -6.56 -13.30
C ARG A 223 -9.03 -5.77 -14.62
N ARG A 224 -8.83 -4.45 -14.55
CA ARG A 224 -8.88 -3.54 -15.70
C ARG A 224 -7.73 -2.56 -15.68
N PHE A 225 -7.14 -2.32 -16.84
CA PHE A 225 -6.17 -1.27 -17.08
C PHE A 225 -6.88 0.04 -17.46
N VAL A 226 -6.61 1.11 -16.73
CA VAL A 226 -7.12 2.47 -16.94
C VAL A 226 -5.96 3.30 -17.50
N PRO A 227 -6.09 3.85 -18.71
CA PRO A 227 -7.32 4.48 -19.22
C PRO A 227 -8.13 3.67 -20.25
N THR A 228 -7.61 2.58 -20.80
CA THR A 228 -8.23 1.92 -21.97
C THR A 228 -9.41 1.01 -21.61
N ASN A 229 -9.62 0.74 -20.32
CA ASN A 229 -10.55 -0.25 -19.79
C ASN A 229 -10.28 -1.68 -20.33
N ALA A 230 -9.05 -1.93 -20.77
CA ALA A 230 -8.63 -3.26 -21.20
C ALA A 230 -8.73 -4.23 -20.03
N ALA A 231 -9.23 -5.44 -20.27
CA ALA A 231 -9.20 -6.50 -19.26
C ALA A 231 -7.75 -6.88 -18.96
N LEU A 232 -7.49 -7.28 -17.73
CA LEU A 232 -6.24 -7.87 -17.27
C LEU A 232 -6.51 -9.28 -16.72
N PRO A 233 -5.51 -10.17 -16.69
CA PRO A 233 -5.67 -11.50 -16.13
C PRO A 233 -6.01 -11.41 -14.63
N SER A 234 -6.86 -12.34 -14.18
CA SER A 234 -7.08 -12.57 -12.75
C SER A 234 -5.85 -13.24 -12.16
N ILE A 235 -5.59 -12.97 -10.89
CA ILE A 235 -4.39 -13.42 -10.18
C ILE A 235 -4.78 -14.05 -8.85
N VAL A 236 -3.96 -14.99 -8.39
CA VAL A 236 -4.13 -15.72 -7.15
C VAL A 236 -3.12 -15.21 -6.13
N LEU A 237 -3.59 -14.94 -4.92
CA LEU A 237 -2.76 -14.75 -3.74
C LEU A 237 -2.56 -16.14 -3.12
N VAL A 238 -1.39 -16.74 -3.39
CA VAL A 238 -1.09 -18.13 -3.07
C VAL A 238 -1.05 -18.33 -1.56
N ALA A 239 -1.69 -19.39 -1.07
CA ALA A 239 -1.84 -19.65 0.36
C ALA A 239 -0.54 -19.46 1.17
N SER A 240 -0.58 -18.56 2.15
CA SER A 240 0.53 -18.22 3.04
C SER A 240 0.17 -18.37 4.51
N GLU A 241 1.16 -18.27 5.39
CA GLU A 241 0.95 -18.28 6.84
C GLU A 241 0.48 -16.91 7.33
N ILE A 242 -0.32 -16.93 8.40
CA ILE A 242 -0.67 -15.75 9.21
C ILE A 242 0.22 -15.79 10.45
N ASP A 243 1.02 -14.76 10.64
CA ASP A 243 1.92 -14.62 11.78
C ASP A 243 1.15 -14.27 13.06
N ALA A 244 1.81 -14.44 14.20
CA ALA A 244 1.20 -14.22 15.52
C ALA A 244 0.74 -12.77 15.75
N ASP A 245 1.26 -11.80 14.99
CA ASP A 245 0.87 -10.40 15.01
C ASP A 245 -0.21 -10.06 13.94
N GLY A 246 -0.71 -11.07 13.24
CA GLY A 246 -1.73 -10.95 12.20
C GLY A 246 -1.20 -10.40 10.88
N THR A 247 0.12 -10.33 10.69
CA THR A 247 0.72 -10.06 9.37
C THR A 247 0.78 -11.34 8.53
N PHE A 248 0.95 -11.18 7.22
CA PHE A 248 1.14 -12.28 6.29
C PHE A 248 1.91 -11.81 5.05
N ALA A 249 2.64 -12.71 4.41
CA ALA A 249 3.32 -12.48 3.15
C ALA A 249 3.35 -13.74 2.29
N GLY A 250 3.13 -13.60 0.98
CA GLY A 250 3.04 -14.71 0.05
C GLY A 250 3.33 -14.30 -1.39
N ARG A 251 3.19 -15.29 -2.29
CA ARG A 251 3.45 -15.13 -3.72
C ARG A 251 2.16 -14.90 -4.50
N VAL A 252 2.30 -14.30 -5.67
CA VAL A 252 1.21 -14.09 -6.61
C VAL A 252 1.47 -14.90 -7.87
N GLU A 253 0.45 -15.60 -8.33
CA GLU A 253 0.46 -16.39 -9.57
C GLU A 253 -0.72 -15.96 -10.46
N TYR A 254 -0.66 -16.23 -11.76
CA TYR A 254 -1.87 -16.11 -12.58
C TYR A 254 -2.93 -17.13 -12.16
N ASP A 255 -4.20 -16.73 -12.24
CA ASP A 255 -5.31 -17.66 -12.02
C ASP A 255 -5.42 -18.62 -13.22
N LEU A 256 -5.41 -19.92 -12.96
CA LEU A 256 -5.63 -20.95 -13.98
C LEU A 256 -7.04 -20.87 -14.60
N ARG A 257 -7.99 -20.19 -13.93
CA ARG A 257 -9.38 -20.01 -14.36
C ARG A 257 -9.63 -18.57 -14.75
N GLN A 258 -9.25 -18.22 -15.97
CA GLN A 258 -9.51 -16.91 -16.53
C GLN A 258 -10.94 -16.79 -17.06
N SER A 259 -11.65 -15.73 -16.65
CA SER A 259 -13.00 -15.42 -17.16
C SER A 259 -12.96 -14.84 -18.58
N ASN A 260 -11.84 -14.20 -18.95
CA ASN A 260 -11.61 -13.68 -20.28
C ASN A 260 -10.80 -14.68 -21.11
N GLY A 261 -11.38 -15.12 -22.24
CA GLY A 261 -10.76 -16.09 -23.14
C GLY A 261 -9.44 -15.62 -23.77
N ALA A 262 -9.13 -14.32 -23.76
CA ALA A 262 -7.82 -13.81 -24.19
C ALA A 262 -6.66 -14.30 -23.30
N TYR A 263 -6.96 -14.70 -22.07
CA TYR A 263 -6.01 -15.21 -21.09
C TYR A 263 -6.17 -16.72 -20.85
N ALA A 264 -6.98 -17.40 -21.66
CA ALA A 264 -7.14 -18.84 -21.53
C ALA A 264 -5.81 -19.55 -21.85
N GLY A 265 -5.34 -20.39 -20.92
CA GLY A 265 -4.11 -21.15 -21.08
C GLY A 265 -2.88 -20.58 -20.39
N LEU A 266 -3.00 -19.43 -19.69
CA LEU A 266 -2.00 -19.04 -18.70
C LEU A 266 -1.82 -20.16 -17.67
N ASP A 267 -0.56 -20.42 -17.29
CA ASP A 267 -0.19 -21.35 -16.25
C ASP A 267 -0.09 -20.63 -14.89
N ASP A 268 0.29 -21.37 -13.84
CA ASP A 268 0.52 -20.89 -12.48
C ASP A 268 1.87 -20.16 -12.35
N THR A 269 2.26 -19.40 -13.38
CA THR A 269 3.48 -18.60 -13.36
C THR A 269 3.43 -17.60 -12.21
N GLU A 270 4.48 -17.61 -11.40
CA GLU A 270 4.72 -16.61 -10.36
C GLU A 270 5.03 -15.26 -11.00
N ILE A 271 4.25 -14.25 -10.63
CA ILE A 271 4.32 -12.90 -11.18
C ILE A 271 4.57 -11.83 -10.13
N GLY A 272 4.67 -12.19 -8.85
CA GLY A 272 4.86 -11.18 -7.82
C GLY A 272 4.69 -11.67 -6.40
N ASN A 273 4.56 -10.70 -5.50
CA ASN A 273 4.41 -10.92 -4.07
C ASN A 273 3.26 -10.08 -3.52
N TYR A 274 2.68 -10.55 -2.42
CA TYR A 274 1.72 -9.79 -1.64
C TYR A 274 2.06 -9.88 -0.15
N ALA A 275 1.66 -8.86 0.59
CA ALA A 275 1.70 -8.90 2.05
C ALA A 275 0.59 -8.03 2.64
N GLY A 276 0.23 -8.28 3.87
CA GLY A 276 -0.81 -7.51 4.54
C GLY A 276 -0.90 -7.77 6.02
N ILE A 277 -1.92 -7.16 6.61
CA ILE A 277 -2.21 -7.22 8.03
C ILE A 277 -3.72 -7.25 8.28
N PHE A 278 -4.15 -8.12 9.18
CA PHE A 278 -5.52 -8.11 9.72
C PHE A 278 -5.68 -7.00 10.74
N GLY A 279 -6.88 -6.49 10.95
CA GLY A 279 -7.16 -5.60 12.06
C GLY A 279 -8.63 -5.47 12.36
N GLY A 280 -8.92 -4.63 13.34
CA GLY A 280 -10.22 -4.50 13.97
C GLY A 280 -10.50 -5.68 14.90
N ARG A 281 -11.53 -5.52 15.71
CA ARG A 281 -11.99 -6.58 16.60
C ARG A 281 -12.44 -7.80 15.81
N ASP A 282 -12.06 -9.00 16.26
CA ASP A 282 -12.34 -10.27 15.58
C ASP A 282 -11.86 -10.29 14.11
N ALA A 283 -10.74 -9.61 13.84
CA ALA A 283 -10.17 -9.34 12.52
C ALA A 283 -11.24 -8.86 11.53
N SER A 284 -11.98 -7.79 11.86
CA SER A 284 -13.08 -7.29 11.04
C SER A 284 -12.64 -6.64 9.72
N ALA A 285 -11.36 -6.35 9.54
CA ALA A 285 -10.78 -5.78 8.33
C ALA A 285 -9.42 -6.41 8.01
N VAL A 286 -9.03 -6.29 6.74
CA VAL A 286 -7.69 -6.64 6.27
C VAL A 286 -7.22 -5.58 5.28
N GLY A 287 -5.95 -5.22 5.36
CA GLY A 287 -5.30 -4.32 4.41
C GLY A 287 -3.99 -4.91 3.93
N GLY A 288 -3.63 -4.66 2.68
CA GLY A 288 -2.43 -5.22 2.11
C GLY A 288 -2.02 -4.58 0.79
N VAL A 289 -0.82 -4.98 0.37
CA VAL A 289 -0.12 -4.47 -0.80
C VAL A 289 0.27 -5.66 -1.67
N VAL A 290 0.23 -5.43 -2.98
CA VAL A 290 0.63 -6.39 -4.01
C VAL A 290 1.67 -5.72 -4.91
N ALA A 291 2.76 -6.41 -5.19
CA ALA A 291 3.76 -6.00 -6.16
C ALA A 291 3.86 -7.04 -7.27
N LEU A 292 3.58 -6.64 -8.50
CA LEU A 292 3.56 -7.50 -9.68
C LEU A 292 4.62 -7.08 -10.68
N ASN A 293 5.21 -8.07 -11.32
CA ASN A 293 5.76 -7.98 -12.66
C ASN A 293 4.77 -8.67 -13.61
N GLN A 294 4.80 -8.36 -14.90
CA GLN A 294 3.94 -9.09 -15.86
C GLN A 294 2.45 -8.98 -15.58
N PHE A 295 1.98 -7.79 -15.20
CA PHE A 295 0.60 -7.63 -14.74
C PHE A 295 -0.46 -7.83 -15.83
N ASP A 296 -0.08 -7.82 -17.11
CA ASP A 296 -0.96 -7.91 -18.28
C ASP A 296 -0.93 -9.25 -19.03
N GLY A 297 -0.19 -10.25 -18.55
CA GLY A 297 -0.16 -11.60 -19.11
C GLY A 297 1.11 -11.88 -19.95
N GLU A 298 0.98 -12.77 -20.94
CA GLU A 298 1.99 -12.96 -21.99
C GLU A 298 1.96 -11.82 -23.02
N ASP A 299 2.22 -10.58 -22.57
CA ASP A 299 2.26 -9.37 -23.41
C ASP A 299 0.92 -9.07 -24.14
N ALA A 300 -0.21 -9.22 -23.45
CA ALA A 300 -1.51 -9.03 -24.09
C ALA A 300 -1.81 -7.56 -24.43
N LEU A 301 -1.17 -6.60 -23.75
CA LEU A 301 -1.33 -5.17 -24.01
C LEU A 301 -0.13 -4.53 -24.72
N GLY A 302 0.89 -5.30 -25.10
CA GLY A 302 2.09 -4.75 -25.74
C GLY A 302 3.05 -4.08 -24.75
N PHE A 303 2.92 -4.38 -23.45
CA PHE A 303 3.81 -3.84 -22.43
C PHE A 303 4.99 -4.78 -22.22
N GLU A 304 6.16 -4.18 -22.03
CA GLU A 304 7.40 -4.89 -21.77
C GLU A 304 7.97 -4.37 -20.44
N THR A 305 8.43 -5.28 -19.58
CA THR A 305 8.94 -4.95 -18.24
C THR A 305 7.93 -4.23 -17.34
N GLU A 306 6.66 -4.57 -17.54
CA GLU A 306 5.48 -4.07 -16.87
C GLU A 306 5.50 -4.39 -15.37
N GLN A 307 5.25 -3.37 -14.57
CA GLN A 307 5.28 -3.42 -13.11
C GLN A 307 4.06 -2.72 -12.54
N GLU A 308 3.54 -3.26 -11.45
CA GLU A 308 2.37 -2.74 -10.75
C GLU A 308 2.57 -2.84 -9.23
N HIS A 309 2.25 -1.77 -8.51
CA HIS A 309 2.00 -1.82 -7.07
C HIS A 309 0.53 -1.51 -6.83
N GLY A 310 -0.17 -2.42 -6.17
CA GLY A 310 -1.55 -2.21 -5.79
C GLY A 310 -1.85 -2.49 -4.35
N VAL A 311 -3.06 -2.12 -3.96
CA VAL A 311 -3.51 -2.03 -2.59
C VAL A 311 -4.94 -2.55 -2.47
N PHE A 312 -5.22 -3.19 -1.34
CA PHE A 312 -6.57 -3.51 -0.90
C PHE A 312 -6.75 -3.12 0.58
N VAL A 313 -7.92 -2.59 0.94
CA VAL A 313 -8.39 -2.44 2.33
C VAL A 313 -9.86 -2.82 2.35
N ILE A 314 -10.16 -3.97 2.95
CA ILE A 314 -11.46 -4.63 2.77
C ILE A 314 -12.02 -5.15 4.09
N GLY A 315 -13.34 -5.12 4.20
CA GLY A 315 -14.09 -5.57 5.37
C GLY A 315 -14.46 -7.04 5.30
N LYS A 316 -14.63 -7.64 6.48
CA LYS A 316 -15.16 -9.00 6.66
C LYS A 316 -16.58 -9.12 6.09
N CYS A 317 -16.82 -10.12 5.25
CA CYS A 317 -18.16 -10.44 4.73
C CYS A 317 -19.15 -10.69 5.89
N GLY A 318 -20.42 -10.34 5.68
CA GLY A 318 -21.44 -10.42 6.72
C GLY A 318 -21.41 -9.28 7.74
N THR A 319 -20.53 -8.29 7.58
CA THR A 319 -20.52 -7.05 8.37
C THR A 319 -21.01 -5.86 7.54
N ALA A 320 -21.38 -4.76 8.21
CA ALA A 320 -21.79 -3.52 7.54
C ALA A 320 -20.68 -2.90 6.67
N GLY A 321 -19.41 -3.24 6.92
CA GLY A 321 -18.27 -2.78 6.13
C GLY A 321 -18.04 -3.58 4.83
N ALA A 322 -18.76 -4.69 4.62
CA ALA A 322 -18.66 -5.48 3.40
C ALA A 322 -19.80 -5.12 2.42
N SER A 323 -19.46 -4.45 1.34
CA SER A 323 -20.40 -4.04 0.28
C SER A 323 -20.22 -4.81 -1.04
N ALA A 324 -19.21 -5.66 -1.14
CA ALA A 324 -18.96 -6.46 -2.32
C ALA A 324 -20.03 -7.53 -2.52
N SER A 325 -20.57 -7.64 -3.74
CA SER A 325 -21.67 -8.55 -4.06
C SER A 325 -21.35 -10.03 -3.79
N VAL A 326 -20.08 -10.42 -3.93
CA VAL A 326 -19.60 -11.79 -3.63
C VAL A 326 -19.80 -12.17 -2.17
N CYS A 327 -19.88 -11.20 -1.25
CA CYS A 327 -20.20 -11.49 0.16
C CYS A 327 -21.62 -12.02 0.36
N ASN A 328 -22.53 -11.90 -0.62
CA ASN A 328 -23.87 -12.50 -0.53
C ASN A 328 -23.85 -14.03 -0.67
N ASP A 329 -22.78 -14.57 -1.25
CA ASP A 329 -22.60 -16.01 -1.45
C ASP A 329 -21.85 -16.67 -0.26
N VAL A 330 -21.28 -15.85 0.63
CA VAL A 330 -20.65 -16.29 1.88
C VAL A 330 -21.75 -16.51 2.92
N LYS A 331 -21.83 -17.72 3.48
CA LYS A 331 -22.85 -18.14 4.46
C LYS A 331 -22.23 -18.66 5.74
#